data_AF-M0ME16-F1
#
_entry.id   AF-M0ME16-F1
#
_cell.length_a   1.000
_cell.length_b   1.000
_cell.length_c   1.000
_cell.angle_alpha   90.00
_cell.angle_beta   90.00
_cell.angle_gamma   90.00
#
_symmetry.space_group_name_H-M   'P 1'
#
loop_
_entity.id
_entity.type
_entity.pdbx_description
1 polymer ?
#
loop_
_entity_poly.entity_id
_entity_poly.type
_entity_poly.pdbx_seq_one_letter_code
_entity_poly.pdbx_strand_id
1 'polypeptide(L)'
;MSTDALAADEPSGTTEASTDDKRVLDLDDVEPASVPGATVIFAPAYDRTDDGAALEYDGDVPIAAVGVYSGRDAREALAEHYDPANIDRAFRVGEWMVREKPQRATAAVSCVESALATDGGEDR
;
A
#
# COMPACT_ATOMS: atom_id res chain seq x y z
N MET A 1 -33.31 56.73 6.95
CA MET A 1 -34.29 55.95 6.18
C MET A 1 -33.60 54.66 5.78
N SER A 2 -34.01 53.54 6.38
CA SER A 2 -33.48 52.21 6.13
C SER A 2 -34.26 51.56 5.01
N THR A 3 -33.56 50.94 4.06
CA THR A 3 -34.12 49.85 3.25
C THR A 3 -33.09 48.74 3.19
N ASP A 4 -33.53 47.64 3.79
CA ASP A 4 -33.05 46.28 3.72
C ASP A 4 -32.93 45.79 2.27
N ALA A 5 -31.91 44.98 2.00
CA ALA A 5 -31.87 44.08 0.86
C ALA A 5 -31.06 42.83 1.23
N LEU A 6 -31.78 41.82 1.73
CA LEU A 6 -31.39 40.41 1.68
C LEU A 6 -30.97 40.00 0.26
N ALA A 7 -29.80 39.40 0.11
CA ALA A 7 -29.59 38.31 -0.86
C ALA A 7 -28.39 37.47 -0.42
N ALA A 8 -28.65 36.16 -0.37
CA ALA A 8 -27.72 35.08 -0.05
C ALA A 8 -26.43 35.15 -0.88
N ASP A 9 -25.30 34.85 -0.24
CA ASP A 9 -24.22 34.15 -0.92
C ASP A 9 -23.68 33.10 0.04
N GLU A 10 -23.79 31.87 -0.44
CA GLU A 10 -23.63 30.63 0.30
C GLU A 10 -22.20 30.51 0.83
N PRO A 11 -21.95 29.90 2.00
CA PRO A 11 -20.62 29.39 2.25
C PRO A 11 -20.39 28.25 1.26
N SER A 12 -19.80 28.58 0.10
CA SER A 12 -19.00 27.65 -0.71
C SER A 12 -17.78 27.25 0.13
N GLY A 13 -18.03 26.50 1.19
CA GLY A 13 -17.06 25.60 1.76
C GLY A 13 -16.92 24.49 0.74
N THR A 14 -16.02 24.69 -0.22
CA THR A 14 -15.42 23.60 -0.98
C THR A 14 -14.86 22.65 0.06
N THR A 15 -15.69 21.66 0.41
CA THR A 15 -15.21 20.45 1.06
C THR A 15 -14.37 19.82 -0.03
N GLU A 16 -13.06 20.04 0.05
CA GLU A 16 -12.08 19.21 -0.59
C GLU A 16 -12.32 17.81 -0.02
N ALA A 17 -13.23 17.07 -0.69
CA ALA A 17 -13.40 15.65 -0.48
C ALA A 17 -12.01 15.08 -0.73
N SER A 18 -11.35 14.74 0.38
CA SER A 18 -10.03 14.15 0.36
C SER A 18 -10.19 12.83 -0.36
N THR A 19 -9.76 12.77 -1.62
CA THR A 19 -9.78 11.58 -2.47
C THR A 19 -8.68 10.62 -2.00
N ASP A 20 -8.84 10.12 -0.78
CA ASP A 20 -7.94 9.15 -0.13
C ASP A 20 -8.80 8.25 0.77
N ASP A 21 -9.77 7.53 0.18
CA ASP A 21 -10.58 6.51 0.90
C ASP A 21 -10.03 5.08 0.69
N LYS A 22 -8.79 4.94 0.22
CA LYS A 22 -8.09 3.65 0.19
C LYS A 22 -7.75 3.23 1.62
N ARG A 23 -8.50 2.28 2.16
CA ARG A 23 -8.24 1.74 3.50
C ARG A 23 -7.57 0.38 3.38
N VAL A 24 -6.33 0.29 3.88
CA VAL A 24 -5.72 -1.00 4.24
C VAL A 24 -6.46 -1.50 5.47
N LEU A 25 -7.37 -2.46 5.28
CA LEU A 25 -8.29 -2.89 6.33
C LEU A 25 -7.71 -3.95 7.25
N ASP A 26 -6.79 -4.77 6.74
CA ASP A 26 -6.24 -5.87 7.51
C ASP A 26 -4.73 -6.01 7.28
N LEU A 27 -3.97 -5.94 8.38
CA LEU A 27 -2.52 -6.14 8.37
C LEU A 27 -2.15 -7.59 8.77
N ASP A 28 -3.14 -8.42 9.07
CA ASP A 28 -2.99 -9.86 9.31
C ASP A 28 -3.01 -10.63 7.97
N ASP A 29 -3.72 -10.11 6.96
CA ASP A 29 -3.80 -10.65 5.59
C ASP A 29 -2.72 -10.09 4.65
N VAL A 30 -1.50 -9.91 5.16
CA VAL A 30 -0.39 -9.38 4.35
C VAL A 30 0.40 -10.50 3.69
N GLU A 31 0.66 -10.36 2.39
CA GLU A 31 1.44 -11.33 1.62
C GLU A 31 2.81 -10.78 1.25
N PRO A 32 3.91 -11.41 1.69
CA PRO A 32 5.23 -11.09 1.20
C PRO A 32 5.43 -11.74 -0.17
N ALA A 33 5.91 -10.98 -1.14
CA ALA A 33 6.22 -11.44 -2.48
C ALA A 33 7.66 -11.09 -2.89
N SER A 34 8.23 -11.91 -3.78
CA SER A 34 9.53 -11.63 -4.38
C SER A 34 9.37 -10.59 -5.48
N VAL A 35 10.04 -9.45 -5.31
CA VAL A 35 10.13 -8.40 -6.34
C VAL A 35 11.60 -8.32 -6.75
N PRO A 36 11.95 -8.10 -8.04
CA PRO A 36 13.34 -7.90 -8.42
C PRO A 36 14.02 -6.85 -7.53
N GLY A 37 15.03 -7.24 -6.76
CA GLY A 37 15.78 -6.34 -5.87
C GLY A 37 15.33 -6.31 -4.40
N ALA A 38 14.18 -6.89 -4.02
CA ALA A 38 13.67 -6.89 -2.65
C ALA A 38 12.58 -7.93 -2.36
N THR A 39 12.31 -8.20 -1.09
CA THR A 39 11.05 -8.80 -0.66
C THR A 39 10.07 -7.68 -0.30
N VAL A 40 8.90 -7.65 -0.91
CA VAL A 40 7.89 -6.61 -0.65
C VAL A 40 6.68 -7.24 0.02
N ILE A 41 6.25 -6.65 1.14
CA ILE A 41 5.03 -7.02 1.83
C ILE A 41 3.91 -6.19 1.25
N PHE A 42 2.91 -6.88 0.72
CA PHE A 42 1.70 -6.31 0.17
C PHE A 42 0.55 -6.47 1.16
N ALA A 43 -0.37 -5.51 1.15
CA ALA A 43 -1.61 -5.61 1.90
C ALA A 43 -2.79 -5.36 0.95
N PRO A 44 -3.90 -6.09 1.11
CA PRO A 44 -5.09 -5.84 0.31
C PRO A 44 -5.63 -4.45 0.63
N ALA A 45 -5.80 -3.65 -0.41
CA ALA A 45 -6.47 -2.37 -0.37
C ALA A 45 -7.92 -2.53 -0.84
N TYR A 46 -8.81 -1.85 -0.15
CA TYR A 46 -10.20 -1.79 -0.55
C TYR A 46 -10.62 -0.32 -0.64
N ASP A 47 -11.37 -0.02 -1.68
CA ASP A 47 -12.01 1.27 -1.88
C ASP A 47 -13.47 1.20 -1.47
N ARG A 48 -14.00 2.32 -1.00
CA ARG A 48 -15.41 2.43 -0.68
C ARG A 48 -16.22 2.59 -1.96
N THR A 49 -17.28 1.80 -2.11
CA THR A 49 -18.18 1.93 -3.27
C THR A 49 -18.86 3.31 -3.28
N ASP A 50 -19.24 3.82 -4.46
CA ASP A 50 -19.87 5.14 -4.62
C ASP A 50 -21.11 5.36 -3.73
N ASP A 51 -21.85 4.29 -3.42
CA ASP A 51 -23.03 4.33 -2.54
C ASP A 51 -22.65 4.33 -1.04
N GLY A 52 -21.36 4.21 -0.71
CA GLY A 52 -20.82 4.22 0.65
C GLY A 52 -21.09 2.96 1.47
N ALA A 53 -21.87 2.03 0.93
CA ALA A 53 -22.44 0.88 1.62
C ALA A 53 -21.50 -0.33 1.72
N ALA A 54 -20.50 -0.44 0.83
CA ALA A 54 -19.59 -1.58 0.79
C ALA A 54 -18.14 -1.15 0.54
N LEU A 55 -17.23 -2.07 0.82
CA LEU A 55 -15.83 -2.01 0.44
C LEU A 55 -15.62 -2.98 -0.71
N GLU A 56 -15.03 -2.50 -1.80
CA GLU A 56 -14.65 -3.28 -2.96
C GLU A 56 -13.13 -3.41 -3.00
N TYR A 57 -12.63 -4.60 -3.33
CA TYR A 57 -11.20 -4.84 -3.42
C TYR A 57 -10.61 -4.07 -4.61
N ASP A 58 -9.63 -3.21 -4.33
CA ASP A 58 -8.98 -2.32 -5.31
C ASP A 58 -7.59 -2.86 -5.74
N GLY A 59 -7.15 -3.98 -5.16
CA GLY A 59 -5.85 -4.57 -5.42
C GLY A 59 -4.95 -4.54 -4.19
N ASP A 60 -3.72 -5.00 -4.35
CA ASP A 60 -2.75 -4.98 -3.27
C ASP A 60 -1.86 -3.75 -3.35
N VAL A 61 -1.48 -3.22 -2.19
CA VAL A 61 -0.57 -2.08 -2.11
C VAL A 61 0.73 -2.47 -1.39
N PRO A 62 1.90 -2.01 -1.87
CA PRO A 62 3.16 -2.26 -1.19
C PRO A 62 3.19 -1.46 0.11
N ILE A 63 3.28 -2.15 1.25
CA ILE A 63 3.30 -1.50 2.58
C ILE A 63 4.69 -1.51 3.22
N ALA A 64 5.57 -2.45 2.84
CA ALA A 64 6.95 -2.50 3.34
C ALA A 64 7.89 -3.23 2.35
N ALA A 65 9.07 -2.67 2.07
CA ALA A 65 10.13 -3.34 1.33
C ALA A 65 11.25 -3.81 2.28
N VAL A 66 11.38 -5.11 2.47
CA VAL A 66 12.37 -5.76 3.33
C VAL A 66 13.34 -6.62 2.50
N GLY A 67 14.47 -7.04 3.07
CA GLY A 67 15.44 -7.86 2.32
C GLY A 67 15.97 -7.20 1.04
N VAL A 68 16.06 -5.86 1.02
CA VAL A 68 16.47 -5.10 -0.15
C VAL A 68 17.95 -5.34 -0.46
N TYR A 69 18.23 -5.99 -1.60
CA TYR A 69 19.59 -6.19 -2.12
C TYR A 69 19.89 -5.27 -3.30
N SER A 70 18.86 -4.78 -3.99
CA SER A 70 18.97 -3.71 -5.00
C SER A 70 17.75 -2.79 -4.94
N GLY A 71 17.90 -1.66 -4.26
CA GLY A 71 16.81 -0.67 -4.13
C GLY A 71 16.47 0.05 -5.45
N ARG A 72 17.34 -0.01 -6.46
CA ARG A 72 17.06 0.49 -7.81
C ARG A 72 16.13 -0.46 -8.54
N ASP A 73 16.49 -1.74 -8.63
CA ASP A 73 15.71 -2.75 -9.35
C ASP A 73 14.32 -2.90 -8.73
N ALA A 74 14.23 -2.86 -7.39
CA ALA A 74 12.95 -2.93 -6.69
C ALA A 74 12.07 -1.71 -6.96
N ARG A 75 12.64 -0.51 -7.10
CA ARG A 75 11.87 0.67 -7.50
C ARG A 75 11.42 0.58 -8.95
N GLU A 76 12.29 0.12 -9.84
CA GLU A 76 11.98 -0.04 -11.28
C GLU A 76 10.83 -1.04 -11.47
N ALA A 77 10.89 -2.20 -10.81
CA ALA A 77 9.85 -3.21 -10.87
C ALA A 77 8.51 -2.74 -10.25
N LEU A 78 8.54 -1.97 -9.17
CA LEU A 78 7.30 -1.44 -8.57
C LEU A 78 6.71 -0.28 -9.36
N ALA A 79 7.53 0.50 -10.07
CA ALA A 79 7.09 1.69 -10.80
C ALA A 79 6.15 1.38 -11.98
N GLU A 80 6.10 0.13 -12.44
CA GLU A 80 5.16 -0.32 -13.47
C GLU A 80 3.70 -0.33 -12.97
N HIS A 81 3.50 -0.51 -11.67
CA HIS A 81 2.18 -0.77 -11.09
C HIS A 81 1.79 0.19 -9.96
N TYR A 82 2.76 0.90 -9.36
CA TYR A 82 2.54 1.69 -8.16
C TYR A 82 3.10 3.11 -8.27
N ASP A 83 2.39 4.06 -7.65
CA ASP A 83 2.85 5.44 -7.55
C ASP A 83 4.17 5.56 -6.77
N PRO A 84 5.07 6.46 -7.17
CA PRO A 84 6.34 6.70 -6.48
C PRO A 84 6.18 6.98 -4.98
N ALA A 85 5.11 7.66 -4.57
CA ALA A 85 4.83 7.94 -3.16
C ALA A 85 4.57 6.68 -2.34
N ASN A 86 3.85 5.70 -2.90
CA ASN A 86 3.60 4.41 -2.26
C ASN A 86 4.90 3.59 -2.18
N ILE A 87 5.71 3.62 -3.23
CA ILE A 87 7.01 2.95 -3.26
C ILE A 87 7.92 3.53 -2.17
N ASP A 88 8.12 4.85 -2.11
CA ASP A 88 8.97 5.47 -1.09
C ASP A 88 8.47 5.23 0.35
N ARG A 89 7.14 5.20 0.54
CA ARG A 89 6.54 4.81 1.82
C ARG A 89 6.92 3.38 2.18
N ALA A 90 6.78 2.42 1.26
CA ALA A 90 7.14 1.03 1.48
C ALA A 90 8.62 0.85 1.85
N PHE A 91 9.53 1.55 1.18
CA PHE A 91 10.96 1.52 1.54
C PHE A 91 11.22 2.08 2.94
N ARG A 92 10.58 3.20 3.30
CA ARG A 92 10.74 3.81 4.64
C ARG A 92 10.19 2.91 5.74
N VAL A 93 9.01 2.33 5.52
CA VAL A 93 8.39 1.40 6.48
C VAL A 93 9.21 0.12 6.59
N GLY A 94 9.73 -0.38 5.46
CA GLY A 94 10.62 -1.54 5.44
C GLY A 94 11.90 -1.32 6.23
N GLU A 95 12.57 -0.17 6.07
CA GLU A 95 13.75 0.20 6.86
C GLU A 95 13.43 0.26 8.36
N TRP A 96 12.31 0.91 8.71
CA TRP A 96 11.84 0.94 10.09
C TRP A 96 11.55 -0.47 10.63
N MET A 97 10.92 -1.33 9.84
CA MET A 97 10.59 -2.70 10.22
C MET A 97 11.85 -3.53 10.47
N VAL A 98 12.87 -3.42 9.61
CA VAL A 98 14.15 -4.09 9.79
C VAL A 98 14.83 -3.65 11.09
N ARG A 99 14.72 -2.36 11.46
CA ARG A 99 15.32 -1.82 12.68
C ARG A 99 14.55 -2.18 13.95
N GLU A 100 13.24 -1.96 13.98
CA GLU A 100 12.42 -2.08 15.19
C GLU A 100 11.81 -3.48 15.39
N LYS A 101 11.62 -4.23 14.29
CA LYS A 101 10.97 -5.54 14.25
C LYS A 101 11.72 -6.51 13.34
N PRO A 102 13.03 -6.74 13.56
CA PRO A 102 13.86 -7.55 12.67
C PRO A 102 13.31 -8.96 12.48
N GLN A 103 12.69 -9.56 13.51
CA GLN A 103 12.10 -10.90 13.41
C GLN A 103 10.97 -10.97 12.38
N ARG A 104 10.16 -9.90 12.27
CA ARG A 104 9.08 -9.84 11.26
C ARG A 104 9.66 -9.68 9.85
N ALA A 105 10.67 -8.83 9.68
CA ALA A 105 11.35 -8.67 8.41
C ALA A 105 12.00 -10.00 7.96
N THR A 106 12.69 -10.71 8.86
CA THR A 106 13.27 -12.03 8.55
C THR A 106 12.20 -13.07 8.23
N ALA A 107 11.08 -13.10 8.96
CA ALA A 107 9.99 -14.02 8.68
C ALA A 107 9.39 -13.79 7.28
N ALA A 108 9.21 -12.53 6.86
CA ALA A 108 8.71 -12.20 5.53
C ALA A 108 9.67 -12.68 4.43
N VAL A 109 10.98 -12.45 4.57
CA VAL A 109 11.98 -12.94 3.61
C VAL A 109 11.98 -14.48 3.57
N SER A 110 11.98 -15.13 4.72
CA SER A 110 11.98 -16.60 4.81
C SER A 110 10.72 -17.23 4.23
N CYS A 111 9.57 -16.56 4.34
CA CYS A 111 8.31 -17.00 3.74
C CYS A 111 8.42 -17.05 2.22
N VAL A 112 8.95 -15.98 1.61
CA VAL A 112 9.17 -15.90 0.16
C VAL A 112 10.19 -16.95 -0.30
N GLU A 113 11.32 -17.09 0.40
CA GLU A 113 12.32 -18.12 0.05
C GLU A 113 11.74 -19.53 0.10
N SER A 114 10.88 -19.81 1.08
CA SER A 114 10.21 -21.10 1.21
C SER A 114 9.20 -21.34 0.07
N ALA A 115 8.43 -20.32 -0.31
CA ALA A 115 7.48 -20.41 -1.42
C ALA A 115 8.18 -20.65 -2.77
N LEU A 116 9.32 -19.99 -3.00
CA LEU A 116 10.14 -20.20 -4.19
C LEU A 116 10.78 -21.60 -4.21
N ALA A 117 11.09 -22.18 -3.06
CA ALA A 117 11.65 -23.53 -2.97
C ALA A 117 10.61 -24.62 -3.28
N THR A 118 9.31 -24.37 -3.05
CA THR A 118 8.24 -25.33 -3.31
C THR A 118 7.78 -25.39 -4.78
N ASP A 119 7.95 -24.31 -5.53
CA ASP A 119 7.57 -24.23 -6.96
C ASP A 119 8.52 -25.06 -7.87
N GLY A 120 9.72 -25.40 -7.39
CA GLY A 120 10.68 -26.26 -8.10
C GLY A 120 10.46 -27.77 -7.94
N GLY A 121 9.29 -28.18 -7.42
CA GLY A 121 9.03 -29.53 -6.93
C GLY A 121 8.00 -30.36 -7.70
N GLU A 122 7.73 -30.08 -8.98
CA GLU A 122 6.82 -30.90 -9.80
C GLU A 122 7.48 -31.35 -11.09
N ASP A 123 8.28 -32.43 -11.02
CA ASP A 123 8.43 -33.38 -12.12
C ASP A 123 8.81 -34.76 -11.53
N ARG A 124 7.81 -35.64 -11.40
CA ARG A 124 8.00 -37.05 -11.07
C ARG A 124 7.02 -37.93 -11.82
#